data_AF-A0A9D6WT84-F1
#
_entry.id   AF-A0A9D6WT84-F1
#
_cell.length_a   1.000
_cell.length_b   1.000
_cell.length_c   1.000
_cell.angle_alpha   90.00
_cell.angle_beta   90.00
_cell.angle_gamma   90.00
#
_symmetry.space_group_name_H-M   'P 1'
#
loop_
_entity.id
_entity.type
_entity.pdbx_description
1 polymer ?
#
loop_
_entity_poly.entity_id
_entity_poly.type
_entity_poly.pdbx_seq_one_letter_code
_entity_poly.pdbx_strand_id
1 'polypeptide(L)' 'MIDYSNLVFRVAPMRVQDVDAVMQIELAAFSAPWSARAYEYELHHNASAHYFVAFAQNDAAPITRLAFWQ' A
#
# COMPACT_ATOMS: atom_id res chain seq x y z
N MET A 1 -5.74 1.51 26.47
CA MET A 1 -6.13 1.41 25.05
C MET A 1 -5.01 2.06 24.25
N ILE A 2 -4.46 1.40 23.23
CA ILE A 2 -3.34 1.97 22.46
C ILE A 2 -3.91 2.99 21.47
N ASP A 3 -3.35 4.19 21.45
CA ASP A 3 -3.69 5.26 20.51
C ASP A 3 -2.76 5.20 19.29
N TYR A 4 -3.34 5.14 18.09
CA TYR A 4 -2.65 5.02 16.81
C TYR A 4 -2.79 6.29 15.94
N SER A 5 -3.39 7.35 16.47
CA SER A 5 -3.64 8.60 15.73
C SER A 5 -2.35 9.27 15.23
N ASN A 6 -1.24 9.11 15.94
CA ASN A 6 0.06 9.69 15.56
C ASN A 6 0.84 8.88 14.49
N LEU A 7 0.28 7.78 13.97
CA LEU A 7 0.93 7.04 12.89
C LEU A 7 0.78 7.77 11.55
N VAL A 8 1.82 7.71 10.72
CA VAL A 8 1.83 8.37 9.40
C VAL A 8 1.01 7.60 8.38
N PHE A 9 0.93 6.28 8.55
CA PHE A 9 0.23 5.43 7.61
C PHE A 9 -0.80 4.59 8.33
N ARG A 10 -1.96 4.47 7.69
CA ARG A 10 -2.98 3.48 8.02
C ARG A 10 -2.89 2.35 7.01
N VAL A 11 -2.73 1.13 7.51
CA VAL A 11 -2.72 -0.07 6.67
C VAL A 11 -4.10 -0.73 6.69
N ALA A 12 -4.58 -1.19 5.56
CA ALA A 12 -5.82 -1.96 5.44
C ALA A 12 -5.72 -3.01 4.32
N PRO A 13 -6.57 -4.06 4.33
CA PRO A 13 -6.68 -4.98 3.22
C PRO A 13 -7.00 -4.23 1.93
N MET A 14 -6.30 -4.58 0.85
CA MET A 14 -6.51 -4.01 -0.47
C MET A 14 -7.89 -4.38 -1.00
N ARG A 15 -8.55 -3.44 -1.67
CA ARG A 15 -9.79 -3.66 -2.41
C ARG A 15 -9.58 -3.38 -3.88
N VAL A 16 -10.52 -3.85 -4.70
CA VAL A 16 -10.49 -3.65 -6.16
C VAL A 16 -10.40 -2.16 -6.53
N GLN A 17 -11.03 -1.28 -5.74
CA GLN A 17 -10.99 0.17 -5.98
C GLN A 17 -9.59 0.78 -5.78
N ASP A 18 -8.69 0.09 -5.09
CA ASP A 18 -7.33 0.56 -4.85
C ASP A 18 -6.37 0.18 -6.00
N VAL A 19 -6.80 -0.69 -6.94
CA VAL A 19 -5.95 -1.23 -8.02
C VAL A 19 -5.38 -0.12 -8.89
N ASP A 20 -6.17 0.90 -9.25
CA ASP A 20 -5.68 2.00 -10.09
C ASP A 20 -4.51 2.76 -9.46
N ALA A 21 -4.57 2.98 -8.14
CA ALA A 21 -3.50 3.64 -7.39
C ALA A 21 -2.26 2.73 -7.24
N VAL A 22 -2.47 1.43 -6.97
CA VAL A 22 -1.38 0.44 -6.93
C VAL A 22 -0.69 0.33 -8.29
N MET A 23 -1.43 0.40 -9.39
CA MET A 23 -0.88 0.35 -10.73
C MET A 23 0.04 1.55 -11.03
N GLN A 24 -0.21 2.73 -10.45
CA GLN A 24 0.75 3.84 -10.57
C GLN A 24 2.09 3.52 -9.91
N ILE A 25 2.06 2.82 -8.77
CA ILE A 25 3.28 2.38 -8.08
C ILE A 25 3.97 1.27 -8.88
N GLU A 26 3.20 0.28 -9.34
CA GLU A 26 3.70 -0.88 -10.08
C GLU A 26 4.47 -0.46 -11.34
N LEU A 27 3.90 0.46 -12.13
CA LEU A 27 4.52 1.00 -13.33
C LEU A 27 5.78 1.82 -13.05
N ALA A 28 5.86 2.48 -11.89
CA ALA A 28 7.03 3.24 -11.49
C ALA A 28 8.14 2.37 -10.90
N ALA A 29 7.77 1.26 -10.23
CA ALA A 29 8.69 0.43 -9.46
C ALA A 29 9.30 -0.73 -10.27
N PHE A 30 8.59 -1.23 -11.29
CA PHE A 30 8.98 -2.45 -12.00
C PHE A 30 9.11 -2.22 -13.51
N SER A 31 10.20 -2.75 -14.09
CA SER A 31 10.43 -2.74 -15.53
C SER A 31 9.56 -3.73 -16.30
N ALA A 32 9.04 -4.76 -15.61
CA ALA A 32 8.08 -5.74 -16.12
C ALA A 32 6.87 -5.79 -15.17
N PRO A 33 6.00 -4.76 -15.22
CA PRO A 33 4.90 -4.61 -14.27
C PRO A 33 3.82 -5.67 -14.49
N TRP A 34 3.14 -6.04 -13.40
CA TRP A 34 1.90 -6.79 -13.48
C TRP A 34 0.80 -5.96 -14.16
N SER A 35 -0.21 -6.64 -14.71
CA SER A 35 -1.40 -5.97 -15.23
C SER A 35 -2.43 -5.73 -14.13
N ALA A 36 -3.25 -4.68 -14.26
CA ALA A 36 -4.38 -4.42 -13.35
C ALA A 36 -5.31 -5.65 -13.21
N ARG A 37 -5.58 -6.32 -14.33
CA ARG A 37 -6.41 -7.53 -14.39
C ARG A 37 -5.82 -8.69 -13.57
N ALA A 38 -4.49 -8.76 -13.44
CA ALA A 38 -3.85 -9.78 -12.59
C ALA A 38 -4.17 -9.51 -11.11
N TYR A 39 -4.05 -8.26 -10.64
CA TYR A 39 -4.46 -7.90 -9.28
C TYR A 39 -5.95 -8.15 -9.02
N GLU A 40 -6.83 -7.75 -9.94
CA GLU A 40 -8.27 -8.02 -9.83
C GLU A 40 -8.55 -9.52 -9.74
N TYR A 41 -7.90 -10.33 -10.59
CA TYR A 41 -8.07 -11.78 -10.58
C TYR A 41 -7.66 -12.37 -9.23
N GLU A 42 -6.49 -12.00 -8.70
CA GLU A 42 -6.00 -12.49 -7.42
C GLU A 42 -6.93 -12.10 -6.27
N LEU A 43 -7.37 -10.83 -6.22
CA LEU A 43 -8.29 -10.34 -5.20
C LEU A 43 -9.65 -11.06 -5.20
N HIS A 44 -10.11 -11.52 -6.37
CA HIS A 44 -11.40 -12.19 -6.51
C HIS A 44 -11.34 -13.71 -6.36
N HIS A 45 -10.27 -14.35 -6.83
CA HIS A 45 -10.25 -15.79 -7.07
C HIS A 45 -9.17 -16.52 -6.28
N ASN A 46 -8.21 -15.83 -5.70
CA ASN A 46 -7.17 -16.45 -4.88
C ASN A 46 -7.40 -16.15 -3.40
N ALA A 47 -8.07 -17.07 -2.71
CA ALA A 47 -8.32 -16.94 -1.27
C ALA A 47 -7.04 -16.90 -0.42
N SER A 48 -5.90 -17.35 -0.97
CA SER A 48 -4.58 -17.28 -0.33
C SER A 48 -3.85 -15.97 -0.61
N ALA A 49 -4.38 -15.12 -1.50
CA ALA A 49 -3.78 -13.83 -1.81
C ALA A 49 -4.24 -12.77 -0.80
N HIS A 50 -3.33 -12.35 0.07
CA HIS A 50 -3.57 -11.34 1.09
C HIS A 50 -2.78 -10.08 0.77
N TYR A 51 -3.43 -9.12 0.10
CA TYR A 51 -2.84 -7.82 -0.21
C TYR A 51 -3.23 -6.77 0.82
N PHE A 52 -2.29 -5.89 1.14
CA PHE A 52 -2.50 -4.75 2.03
C PHE A 52 -2.00 -3.47 1.35
N VAL A 53 -2.73 -2.39 1.56
CA VAL A 53 -2.38 -1.05 1.09
C VAL A 53 -2.15 -0.13 2.27
N ALA A 54 -1.23 0.82 2.10
CA ALA A 54 -0.94 1.87 3.06
C ALA A 54 -1.52 3.20 2.56
N PHE A 55 -2.35 3.82 3.38
CA PHE A 55 -2.88 5.15 3.16
C PHE A 55 -2.13 6.15 4.03
N ALA A 56 -1.69 7.27 3.47
CA ALA A 56 -1.17 8.36 4.27
C ALA A 56 -2.29 8.91 5.18
N GLN A 57 -2.00 9.06 6.47
CA GLN A 57 -2.84 9.78 7.42
C GLN A 57 -2.35 11.24 7.43
N ASN A 58 -3.23 12.16 7.01
CA ASN A 58 -2.96 13.60 7.10
C ASN A 58 -3.08 14.03 8.56
N ASP A 59 -1.97 13.87 9.29
CA ASP A 59 -1.56 14.64 10.49
C ASP A 59 -0.27 14.09 11.13
N ALA A 60 0.51 13.26 10.42
CA ALA A 60 1.85 13.00 10.89
C ALA A 60 2.70 14.27 10.80
N ALA A 61 3.05 14.79 11.97
CA ALA A 61 4.20 15.67 12.15
C ALA A 61 5.36 15.21 11.24
N PRO A 62 6.11 16.14 10.64
CA PRO A 62 7.13 15.80 9.65
C PRO A 62 8.03 14.71 10.22
N ILE A 63 8.09 13.56 9.55
CA ILE A 63 8.98 12.47 9.93
C ILE A 63 10.41 12.94 9.63
N THR A 64 11.00 13.69 10.56
CA THR A 64 12.43 13.96 10.55
C THR A 64 13.13 12.72 11.09
N ARG A 65 13.15 11.63 10.33
CA ARG A 65 13.95 10.46 10.69
C ARG A 65 15.29 10.54 9.99
N LEU A 66 16.24 11.16 10.68
CA LEU A 66 17.67 10.86 10.52
C LEU A 66 17.86 9.37 10.88
N ALA A 67 18.10 8.53 9.89
CA ALA A 67 18.63 7.20 10.10
C ALA A 67 19.56 6.87 8.94
N PHE A 68 20.84 7.00 9.24
CA PHE A 68 21.97 6.53 8.44
C PHE A 68 21.89 5.01 8.30
N TRP A 69 22.17 4.50 7.10
CA TRP A 69 22.56 3.11 6.91
C TRP A 69 24.06 3.00 7.25
N GLN A 70 24.42 2.20 8.27
CA GLN A 70 25.76 1.63 8.45
C GLN A 70 25.65 0.12 8.34
#